data_AF-X0V1Y6-F1
#
_entry.id   AF-X0V1Y6-F1
#
_cell.length_a   1.000
_cell.length_b   1.000
_cell.length_c   1.000
_cell.angle_alpha   90.00
_cell.angle_beta   90.00
_cell.angle_gamma   90.00
#
_symmetry.space_group_name_H-M   'P 1'
#
loop_
_entity.id
_entity.type
_entity.pdbx_description
1 polymer ?
#
loop_
_entity_poly.entity_id
_entity_poly.type
_entity_poly.pdbx_seq_one_letter_code
_entity_poly.pdbx_strand_id
1 'polypeptide(L)' 'PLDGKCTKCNGKIIFTIAYGSIVKYLEPALELTRNFNVPAYIKQDLELTKRYIESIFGKDNEKQVVLGEFMKG' A
#
# COMPACT_ATOMS: atom_id res chain seq x y z
N PRO A 1 -6.77 22.36 -4.11
CA PRO A 1 -8.13 22.91 -4.24
C PRO A 1 -9.15 21.78 -4.12
N LEU A 2 -10.24 21.97 -3.39
CA LEU A 2 -11.24 20.90 -3.17
C LEU A 2 -11.99 20.52 -4.47
N ASP A 3 -11.98 21.40 -5.46
CA ASP A 3 -12.51 21.17 -6.81
C ASP A 3 -11.57 20.35 -7.73
N GLY A 4 -10.38 19.96 -7.24
CA GLY A 4 -9.42 19.13 -7.97
C GLY A 4 -8.68 19.83 -9.12
N LYS A 5 -8.81 21.16 -9.25
CA LYS A 5 -8.22 21.93 -10.35
C LYS A 5 -7.18 22.93 -9.85
N CYS A 6 -6.13 23.14 -10.64
CA CYS A 6 -5.14 24.16 -10.36
C CYS A 6 -5.75 25.56 -10.55
N THR A 7 -5.65 26.42 -9.53
CA THR A 7 -6.20 27.78 -9.56
C THR A 7 -5.51 28.72 -10.56
N LYS A 8 -4.33 28.33 -11.07
CA LYS A 8 -3.54 29.13 -12.03
C LYS A 8 -3.70 28.67 -13.49
N CYS A 9 -3.70 27.36 -13.74
CA CYS A 9 -3.71 26.81 -15.10
C CYS A 9 -4.91 25.92 -15.42
N ASN A 10 -5.84 25.74 -14.49
CA ASN A 10 -7.03 24.89 -14.62
C ASN A 10 -6.73 23.40 -14.91
N GLY A 11 -5.46 22.98 -14.77
CA GLY A 11 -5.03 21.58 -14.93
C GLY A 11 -5.47 20.68 -13.78
N LYS A 12 -5.51 19.37 -14.05
CA LYS A 12 -5.80 18.34 -13.03
C LYS A 12 -4.69 18.32 -11.98
N ILE A 13 -5.06 18.36 -10.71
CA ILE A 13 -4.12 18.14 -9.62
C ILE A 13 -3.81 16.64 -9.54
N ILE A 14 -2.52 16.31 -9.54
CA ILE A 14 -2.02 14.95 -9.35
C ILE A 14 -1.21 14.89 -8.06
N PHE A 15 -1.13 13.71 -7.45
CA PHE A 15 -0.23 13.49 -6.31
C PHE A 15 1.22 13.59 -6.77
N THR A 16 2.06 14.17 -5.92
CA THR A 16 3.52 14.19 -6.13
C THR A 16 4.15 12.83 -5.84
N ILE A 17 3.54 12.02 -4.98
CA ILE A 17 3.97 10.68 -4.59
C ILE A 17 2.79 9.71 -4.74
N ALA A 18 3.00 8.63 -5.49
CA ALA A 18 1.98 7.61 -5.73
C ALA A 18 2.06 6.50 -4.66
N TYR A 19 0.92 5.91 -4.29
CA TYR A 19 0.87 4.78 -3.35
C TYR A 19 1.84 3.65 -3.72
N GLY A 20 1.88 3.26 -5.00
CA GLY A 20 2.80 2.23 -5.49
C GLY A 20 4.27 2.52 -5.20
N SER A 21 4.68 3.79 -5.13
CA SER A 21 6.05 4.17 -4.76
C SER A 21 6.35 3.98 -3.27
N ILE A 22 5.33 4.09 -2.41
CA ILE A 22 5.42 3.88 -0.96
C ILE A 22 5.61 2.37 -0.67
N VAL A 23 4.82 1.52 -1.32
CA VAL A 23 4.83 0.06 -1.07
C VAL A 23 5.85 -0.73 -1.89
N LYS A 24 6.50 -0.09 -2.87
CA LYS A 24 7.38 -0.73 -3.86
C LYS A 24 8.38 -1.72 -3.26
N TYR A 25 8.95 -1.38 -2.11
CA TYR A 25 10.01 -2.17 -1.45
C TYR A 25 9.55 -2.86 -0.18
N LEU A 26 8.30 -2.68 0.24
CA LEU A 26 7.81 -3.23 1.50
C LEU A 26 7.79 -4.76 1.48
N GLU A 27 7.17 -5.36 0.47
CA GLU A 27 7.11 -6.83 0.36
C GLU A 27 8.50 -7.46 0.14
N PRO A 28 9.36 -6.95 -0.77
CA PRO A 28 10.73 -7.43 -0.87
C PRO A 28 11.53 -7.31 0.44
N ALA A 29 11.37 -6.22 1.19
CA ALA A 29 12.05 -6.05 2.48
C ALA A 29 11.56 -7.09 3.51
N LEU A 30 10.25 -7.36 3.57
CA LEU A 30 9.69 -8.39 4.44
C LEU A 30 10.18 -9.78 4.03
N GLU A 31 10.28 -10.08 2.74
CA GLU A 31 10.83 -11.33 2.23
C GLU A 31 12.29 -11.55 2.67
N LEU A 32 13.12 -10.51 2.65
CA LEU A 32 14.49 -10.58 3.17
C LEU A 32 14.50 -10.96 4.66
N THR A 33 13.58 -10.42 5.47
CA THR A 33 13.50 -10.80 6.89
C THR A 33 13.03 -12.23 7.14
N ARG A 34 12.36 -12.87 6.17
CA ARG A 34 11.92 -14.27 6.23
C ARG A 34 13.03 -15.22 5.79
N ASN A 35 13.83 -14.81 4.82
CA ASN A 35 14.83 -15.68 4.18
C ASN A 35 16.22 -15.59 4.82
N PHE A 36 16.51 -14.54 5.58
CA PHE A 36 17.82 -14.30 6.17
C PHE A 36 17.76 -14.05 7.69
N ASN A 37 18.87 -14.29 8.37
CA ASN A 37 19.02 -14.02 9.79
C ASN A 37 19.21 -12.52 10.04
N VAL A 38 18.11 -11.77 10.05
CA VAL A 38 18.05 -10.34 10.34
C VAL A 38 17.62 -10.15 11.80
N PRO A 39 18.13 -9.13 12.52
CA PRO A 39 17.68 -8.85 13.88
C PRO A 39 16.15 -8.75 14.01
N ALA A 40 15.58 -9.32 15.08
CA ALA A 40 14.13 -9.39 15.27
C ALA A 40 13.45 -8.01 15.26
N TYR A 41 14.14 -6.97 15.74
CA TYR A 41 13.61 -5.61 15.75
C TYR A 41 13.34 -5.07 14.34
N ILE A 42 14.16 -5.41 13.34
CA ILE A 42 13.96 -4.96 11.95
C ILE A 42 12.69 -5.59 11.37
N LYS A 43 12.47 -6.88 11.65
CA LYS A 43 11.24 -7.55 11.23
C LYS A 43 10.02 -6.91 11.86
N GLN A 44 10.07 -6.61 13.17
CA GLN A 44 8.98 -5.94 13.87
C GLN A 44 8.71 -4.54 13.31
N ASP A 45 9.76 -3.78 13.02
CA ASP A 45 9.65 -2.42 12.48
C ASP A 45 9.00 -2.40 11.07
N LEU A 46 9.40 -3.33 10.20
CA LEU A 46 8.78 -3.48 8.89
C LEU A 46 7.30 -3.89 8.99
N GLU A 47 6.94 -4.74 9.95
CA GLU A 47 5.54 -5.13 10.15
C GLU A 47 4.68 -4.02 10.76
N LEU A 48 5.24 -3.19 11.64
CA LEU A 48 4.58 -1.98 12.12
C LEU A 48 4.37 -0.99 10.97
N THR A 49 5.40 -0.81 10.14
CA THR A 49 5.33 0.03 8.93
C THR A 49 4.23 -0.47 7.98
N LYS A 50 4.14 -1.78 7.73
CA LYS A 50 3.07 -2.38 6.93
C LYS A 50 1.69 -2.08 7.50
N ARG A 51 1.48 -2.29 8.79
CA ARG A 51 0.20 -2.00 9.47
C ARG A 51 -0.17 -0.52 9.39
N TYR A 52 0.81 0.37 9.50
CA TYR A 52 0.60 1.81 9.40
C TYR A 52 0.20 2.24 7.98
N ILE A 53 0.84 1.66 6.97
CA ILE A 53 0.43 1.89 5.57
C ILE A 53 -1.00 1.38 5.34
N GLU A 54 -1.32 0.18 5.82
CA GLU A 54 -2.66 -0.41 5.71
C GLU A 54 -3.73 0.40 6.46
N SER A 55 -3.40 1.06 7.57
CA SER A 55 -4.37 1.87 8.32
C SER A 55 -4.70 3.20 7.64
N ILE A 56 -3.78 3.74 6.83
CA ILE A 56 -3.98 5.00 6.08
C ILE A 56 -4.69 4.73 4.76
N PHE A 57 -4.23 3.73 4.02
CA PHE A 57 -4.67 3.49 2.63
C PHE A 57 -5.71 2.37 2.51
N GLY A 58 -6.02 1.67 3.61
CA GLY A 58 -6.78 0.43 3.59
C GLY A 58 -5.90 -0.78 3.28
N LYS A 59 -6.46 -1.98 3.46
CA LYS A 59 -5.85 -3.19 2.91
C LYS A 59 -6.07 -3.20 1.41
N ASP A 60 -5.09 -3.72 0.66
CA ASP A 60 -5.17 -3.84 -0.80
C ASP A 60 -6.54 -4.40 -1.18
N ASN A 61 -7.17 -3.79 -2.19
CA ASN A 61 -8.56 -4.07 -2.58
C ASN A 61 -8.81 -5.57 -2.48
N GLU A 62 -9.85 -5.97 -1.76
CA GLU A 62 -10.37 -7.33 -1.80
C GLU A 62 -10.25 -7.82 -3.24
N LYS A 63 -9.42 -8.84 -3.49
CA LYS A 63 -9.25 -9.40 -4.83
C LYS A 63 -10.66 -9.57 -5.38
N GLN A 64 -10.95 -9.03 -6.55
CA GLN A 64 -12.22 -9.29 -7.21
C GLN A 64 -12.32 -10.82 -7.36
N VAL A 65 -13.07 -11.44 -6.45
CA VAL A 65 -13.36 -12.86 -6.50
C VAL A 65 -14.35 -13.08 -7.63
N VAL A 66 -14.16 -14.14 -8.41
CA VAL A 66 -15.11 -14.50 -9.46
C VAL A 66 -16.45 -14.80 -8.78
N LEU A 67 -17.57 -14.40 -9.40
CA LEU A 67 -18.92 -14.60 -8.84
C LEU A 67 -19.18 -16.05 -8.39
N GLY A 68 -18.55 -17.04 -9.05
CA GLY A 68 -18.62 -18.45 -8.67
C GLY A 68 -17.98 -18.83 -7.33
N GLU A 69 -17.09 -18.01 -6.77
CA GLU A 69 -16.59 -18.18 -5.39
C GLU A 69 -17.54 -17.55 -4.36
N PHE A 70 -18.25 -16.49 -4.74
CA PHE A 70 -19.27 -15.84 -3.91
C PHE A 70 -20.53 -16.69 -3.74
N MET A 71 -20.92 -17.45 -4.78
CA MET A 71 -22.13 -18.28 -4.79
C MET A 71 -21.97 -19.68 -4.17
N LYS A 72 -20.79 -20.01 -3.60
CA LYS A 72 -20.52 -21.30 -2.95
C LYS A 72 -20.76 -21.29 -1.43
N GLY A 73 -21.30 -20.19 -0.89
CA GLY A 73 -21.70 -20.04 0.51
C GLY A 73 -23.18 -20.36 0.72
#